data_AF-A0A9D1RJM5-F1
#
_entry.id   AF-A0A9D1RJM5-F1
#
_cell.length_a   1.000
_cell.length_b   1.000
_cell.length_c   1.000
_cell.angle_alpha   90.00
_cell.angle_beta   90.00
_cell.angle_gamma   90.00
#
_symmetry.space_group_name_H-M   'P 1'
#
loop_
_entity.id
_entity.type
_entity.pdbx_description
1 polymer ?
#
loop_
_entity_poly.entity_id
_entity_poly.type
_entity_poly.pdbx_seq_one_letter_code
_entity_poly.pdbx_strand_id
1 'polypeptide(L)'
;MKKMFLLLSTLLLSVVSYAQFDSGVDTPGCQAVSMHDERIKTWALGVQVERGFVSGSNQVYASYGKPSNAQGMPDSTTTKAVSLGEGGTALITFDRPIVDGYGADFAVFENAFAPEFLELAFVEVSSDGVNFFRFPAISYI
;
A
#
# COMPACT_ATOMS: atom_id res chain seq x y z
N MET A 1 -22.25 28.60 34.54
CA MET A 1 -21.01 27.86 34.87
C MET A 1 -20.95 26.47 34.24
N LYS A 2 -21.92 25.55 34.47
CA LYS A 2 -21.91 24.20 33.86
C LYS A 2 -21.82 24.18 32.32
N LYS A 3 -22.56 25.05 31.63
CA LYS A 3 -22.51 25.18 30.15
C LYS A 3 -21.15 25.67 29.63
N MET A 4 -20.46 26.50 30.40
CA MET A 4 -19.14 27.05 30.04
C MET A 4 -18.04 25.99 30.20
N PHE A 5 -18.17 25.13 31.21
CA PHE A 5 -17.27 23.99 31.42
C PHE A 5 -17.42 22.94 30.30
N LEU A 6 -18.65 22.70 29.85
CA LEU A 6 -18.95 21.77 28.75
C LEU A 6 -18.42 22.28 27.39
N LEU A 7 -18.50 23.60 27.17
CA LEU A 7 -17.97 24.23 25.96
C LEU A 7 -16.42 24.19 25.93
N LEU A 8 -15.79 24.40 27.09
CA LEU A 8 -14.34 24.33 27.20
C LEU A 8 -13.82 22.89 27.07
N SER A 9 -14.53 21.90 27.61
CA SER A 9 -14.14 20.49 27.48
C SER A 9 -14.25 19.99 26.04
N THR A 10 -15.29 20.40 25.31
CA THR A 10 -15.46 20.04 23.89
C THR A 10 -14.41 20.69 22.99
N LEU A 11 -14.04 21.95 23.27
CA LEU A 11 -12.95 22.62 22.55
C LEU A 11 -11.61 21.92 22.78
N LEU A 12 -11.29 21.56 24.03
CA LEU A 12 -10.04 20.86 24.37
C LEU A 12 -9.95 19.45 23.75
N LEU A 13 -11.07 18.72 23.66
CA LEU A 13 -11.13 17.40 23.02
C LEU A 13 -10.84 17.47 21.50
N SER A 14 -11.24 18.54 20.83
CA SER A 14 -10.95 18.71 19.39
C SER A 14 -9.44 18.88 19.10
N VAL A 15 -8.66 19.38 20.06
CA VAL A 15 -7.21 19.56 19.90
C VAL A 15 -6.42 18.24 20.08
N VAL A 16 -7.04 17.20 20.64
CA VAL A 16 -6.42 15.88 20.85
C VAL A 16 -6.90 14.85 19.82
N SER A 17 -7.70 15.27 18.85
CA SER A 17 -8.20 14.41 17.78
C SER A 17 -7.13 14.29 16.68
N TYR A 18 -6.48 13.13 16.57
CA TYR A 18 -5.56 12.82 15.47
C TYR A 18 -6.29 11.96 14.44
N ALA A 19 -6.29 12.40 13.19
CA ALA A 19 -6.62 11.52 12.07
C ALA A 19 -5.46 10.52 11.93
N GLN A 20 -5.71 9.27 12.34
CA GLN A 20 -4.70 8.21 12.34
C GLN A 20 -4.45 7.59 10.95
N PHE A 21 -5.36 7.85 10.00
CA PHE A 21 -5.26 7.41 8.61
C PHE A 21 -5.64 8.58 7.69
N ASP A 22 -5.06 8.57 6.49
CA ASP A 22 -5.39 9.54 5.46
C ASP A 22 -6.83 9.37 4.99
N SER A 23 -7.38 10.45 4.46
CA SER A 23 -8.72 10.42 3.88
C SER A 23 -8.68 9.76 2.49
N GLY A 24 -9.84 9.25 2.05
CA GLY A 24 -9.97 8.59 0.75
C GLY A 24 -9.59 9.51 -0.42
N VAL A 25 -9.33 8.91 -1.58
CA VAL A 25 -9.01 9.64 -2.81
C VAL A 25 -10.06 10.73 -3.07
N ASP A 26 -9.61 11.89 -3.55
CA ASP A 26 -10.43 13.09 -3.83
C ASP A 26 -11.08 13.78 -2.61
N THR A 27 -10.58 13.52 -1.40
CA THR A 27 -11.05 14.21 -0.18
C THR A 27 -9.95 15.02 0.52
N PRO A 28 -10.27 16.07 1.30
CA PRO A 28 -9.28 16.86 2.02
C PRO A 28 -8.48 16.04 3.02
N GLY A 29 -7.15 16.08 2.93
CA GLY A 29 -6.25 15.28 3.78
C GLY A 29 -5.77 13.98 3.16
N CYS A 30 -6.12 13.71 1.89
CA CYS A 30 -5.66 12.52 1.18
C CYS A 30 -4.17 12.64 0.82
N GLN A 31 -3.39 11.59 1.14
CA GLN A 31 -1.98 11.48 0.73
C GLN A 31 -1.76 10.43 -0.38
N ALA A 32 -2.83 9.94 -1.01
CA ALA A 32 -2.70 8.98 -2.10
C ALA A 32 -1.81 9.54 -3.23
N VAL A 33 -0.91 8.68 -3.72
CA VAL A 33 0.01 9.03 -4.80
C VAL A 33 -0.58 8.53 -6.11
N SER A 34 -0.78 9.43 -7.08
CA SER A 34 -1.22 9.04 -8.42
C SER A 34 -0.13 8.23 -9.13
N MET A 35 -0.50 7.23 -9.94
CA MET A 35 0.47 6.54 -10.81
C MET A 35 1.12 7.47 -11.84
N HIS A 36 0.55 8.66 -12.08
CA HIS A 36 1.10 9.71 -12.93
C HIS A 36 1.87 10.79 -12.16
N ASP A 37 2.06 10.62 -10.84
CA ASP A 37 2.74 11.61 -10.01
C ASP A 37 4.21 11.76 -10.44
N GLU A 38 4.64 13.00 -10.66
CA GLU A 38 5.98 13.31 -11.14
C GLU A 38 7.09 12.91 -10.16
N ARG A 39 6.76 12.66 -8.88
CA ARG A 39 7.69 12.14 -7.88
C ARG A 39 8.15 10.73 -8.22
N ILE A 40 7.34 9.95 -8.93
CA ILE A 40 7.71 8.59 -9.36
C ILE A 40 8.78 8.68 -10.46
N LYS A 41 10.01 8.28 -10.15
CA LYS A 41 11.15 8.37 -11.08
C LYS A 41 11.46 7.07 -11.82
N THR A 42 11.06 5.93 -11.26
CA THR A 42 11.28 4.60 -11.85
C THR A 42 10.20 3.66 -11.34
N TRP A 43 10.10 2.49 -11.97
CA TRP A 43 9.15 1.44 -11.63
C TRP A 43 9.90 0.14 -11.33
N ALA A 44 9.21 -0.82 -10.72
CA ALA A 44 9.75 -2.15 -10.47
C ALA A 44 10.32 -2.77 -11.77
N LEU A 45 11.54 -3.29 -11.68
CA LEU A 45 12.24 -3.91 -12.80
C LEU A 45 12.11 -5.43 -12.75
N GLY A 46 12.54 -6.06 -11.67
CA GLY A 46 12.45 -7.51 -11.50
C GLY A 46 11.35 -7.87 -10.53
N VAL A 47 10.51 -8.83 -10.91
CA VAL A 47 9.41 -9.34 -10.08
C VAL A 47 9.47 -10.87 -10.09
N GLN A 48 9.57 -11.46 -8.91
CA GLN A 48 9.39 -12.89 -8.69
C GLN A 48 8.19 -13.08 -7.77
N VAL A 49 7.36 -14.08 -8.04
CA VAL A 49 6.14 -14.34 -7.28
C VAL A 49 6.14 -15.78 -6.81
N GLU A 50 5.93 -15.96 -5.51
CA GLU A 50 5.54 -17.24 -4.94
C GLU A 50 4.04 -17.17 -4.65
N ARG A 51 3.26 -17.98 -5.37
CA ARG A 51 1.80 -17.94 -5.27
C ARG A 51 1.35 -18.53 -3.94
N GLY A 52 0.43 -17.83 -3.30
CA GLY A 52 -0.43 -18.34 -2.25
C GLY A 52 -1.68 -19.03 -2.82
N PHE A 53 -2.57 -19.44 -1.93
CA PHE A 53 -3.81 -20.11 -2.32
C PHE A 53 -4.87 -19.12 -2.79
N VAL A 54 -5.86 -19.61 -3.53
CA VAL A 54 -7.12 -18.86 -3.69
C VAL A 54 -7.76 -18.73 -2.31
N SER A 55 -8.31 -17.55 -2.01
CA SER A 55 -8.95 -17.26 -0.73
C SER A 55 -9.88 -18.39 -0.28
N GLY A 56 -9.66 -18.92 0.93
CA GLY A 56 -10.45 -20.00 1.50
C GLY A 56 -10.20 -21.40 0.90
N SER A 57 -9.20 -21.55 0.03
CA SER A 57 -8.70 -22.83 -0.46
C SER A 57 -7.36 -23.16 0.18
N ASN A 58 -7.07 -24.46 0.34
CA ASN A 58 -5.73 -24.97 0.68
C ASN A 58 -5.23 -25.97 -0.38
N GLN A 59 -5.88 -26.01 -1.55
CA GLN A 59 -5.60 -26.96 -2.64
C GLN A 59 -5.33 -26.26 -3.96
N VAL A 60 -5.85 -25.05 -4.16
CA VAL A 60 -5.76 -24.33 -5.43
C VAL A 60 -4.93 -23.07 -5.23
N TYR A 61 -3.82 -22.98 -5.94
CA TYR A 61 -2.99 -21.77 -5.97
C TYR A 61 -3.64 -20.68 -6.83
N ALA A 62 -3.43 -19.42 -6.45
CA ALA A 62 -3.74 -18.30 -7.31
C ALA A 62 -2.93 -18.40 -8.62
N SER A 63 -3.56 -18.04 -9.74
CA SER A 63 -2.96 -18.22 -11.06
C SER A 63 -3.11 -17.01 -11.98
N TYR A 64 -3.78 -15.94 -11.54
CA TYR A 64 -4.03 -14.78 -12.38
C TYR A 64 -2.76 -13.97 -12.66
N GLY A 65 -2.58 -13.62 -13.93
CA GLY A 65 -1.50 -12.75 -14.38
C GLY A 65 -0.12 -13.40 -14.39
N LYS A 66 0.88 -12.62 -14.78
CA LYS A 66 2.30 -13.01 -14.79
C LYS A 66 3.10 -12.05 -13.91
N PRO A 67 4.24 -12.45 -13.32
CA PRO A 67 5.10 -11.53 -12.57
C PRO A 67 5.44 -10.24 -13.33
N SER A 68 5.65 -10.33 -14.64
CA SER A 68 5.90 -9.19 -15.52
C SER A 68 4.76 -8.16 -15.60
N ASN A 69 3.55 -8.51 -15.16
CA ASN A 69 2.43 -7.56 -15.11
C ASN A 69 2.65 -6.50 -14.03
N ALA A 70 3.37 -6.82 -12.95
CA ALA A 70 3.76 -5.86 -11.91
C ALA A 70 5.06 -5.11 -12.25
N GLN A 71 5.54 -5.18 -13.50
CA GLN A 71 6.67 -4.39 -13.97
C GLN A 71 6.20 -3.14 -14.72
N GLY A 72 7.02 -2.09 -14.60
CA GLY A 72 6.74 -0.82 -15.24
C GLY A 72 5.54 -0.10 -14.62
N MET A 73 5.10 0.95 -15.31
CA MET A 73 3.92 1.69 -14.90
C MET A 73 2.66 0.79 -14.95
N PRO A 74 1.82 0.79 -13.90
CA PRO A 74 0.48 0.23 -13.94
C PRO A 74 -0.33 0.87 -15.07
N ASP A 75 -1.20 0.11 -15.73
CA ASP A 75 -2.18 0.72 -16.61
C ASP A 75 -3.45 1.08 -15.84
N SER A 76 -4.34 1.84 -16.48
CA SER A 76 -5.65 2.15 -15.90
C SER A 76 -6.66 1.01 -16.07
N THR A 77 -6.19 -0.21 -16.36
CA THR A 77 -7.04 -1.38 -16.55
C THR A 77 -6.82 -2.37 -15.41
N THR A 78 -7.86 -3.13 -15.07
CA THR A 78 -7.73 -4.19 -14.07
C THR A 78 -7.08 -5.46 -14.61
N THR A 79 -6.59 -5.43 -15.86
CA THR A 79 -6.17 -6.63 -16.60
C THR A 79 -4.67 -6.90 -16.52
N LYS A 80 -3.86 -5.88 -16.26
CA LYS A 80 -2.41 -6.00 -16.07
C LYS A 80 -2.07 -6.11 -14.59
N ALA A 81 -2.65 -7.10 -13.92
CA ALA A 81 -2.38 -7.42 -12.53
C ALA A 81 -1.75 -8.82 -12.38
N VAL A 82 -1.23 -9.12 -11.20
CA VAL A 82 -0.71 -10.43 -10.81
C VAL A 82 -1.23 -10.76 -9.40
N SER A 83 -2.00 -11.84 -9.26
CA SER A 83 -2.65 -12.15 -7.97
C SER A 83 -1.75 -12.98 -7.07
N LEU A 84 -1.25 -12.43 -5.96
CA LEU A 84 -0.38 -13.18 -5.05
C LEU A 84 -1.10 -14.38 -4.45
N GLY A 85 -2.39 -14.24 -4.15
CA GLY A 85 -3.17 -15.23 -3.41
C GLY A 85 -2.92 -15.12 -1.90
N GLU A 86 -3.72 -15.84 -1.13
CA GLU A 86 -3.64 -15.89 0.32
C GLU A 86 -2.30 -16.52 0.75
N GLY A 87 -1.49 -15.73 1.46
CA GLY A 87 -0.14 -16.14 1.88
C GLY A 87 0.91 -16.08 0.76
N GLY A 88 0.58 -15.54 -0.41
CA GLY A 88 1.55 -15.35 -1.49
C GLY A 88 2.51 -14.20 -1.23
N THR A 89 3.66 -14.22 -1.90
CA THR A 89 4.70 -13.20 -1.76
C THR A 89 5.21 -12.75 -3.13
N ALA A 90 5.75 -11.54 -3.18
CA ALA A 90 6.48 -11.04 -4.33
C ALA A 90 7.82 -10.43 -3.90
N LEU A 91 8.90 -10.86 -4.55
CA LEU A 91 10.20 -10.23 -4.46
C LEU A 91 10.34 -9.19 -5.58
N ILE A 92 10.46 -7.93 -5.20
CA ILE A 92 10.55 -6.79 -6.10
C ILE A 92 11.99 -6.25 -6.10
N THR A 93 12.53 -5.97 -7.28
CA THR A 93 13.87 -5.38 -7.45
C THR A 93 13.81 -4.19 -8.39
N PHE A 94 14.68 -3.22 -8.13
CA PHE A 94 14.77 -1.97 -8.89
C PHE A 94 16.15 -1.87 -9.55
N ASP A 95 16.24 -1.10 -10.63
CA ASP A 95 17.48 -0.83 -11.35
C ASP A 95 18.43 0.09 -10.57
N ARG A 96 17.90 0.78 -9.55
CA ARG A 96 18.62 1.70 -8.68
C ARG A 96 18.28 1.44 -7.22
N PRO A 97 19.21 1.68 -6.28
CA PRO A 97 18.90 1.67 -4.86
C PRO A 97 17.81 2.68 -4.52
N ILE A 98 16.91 2.31 -3.62
CA ILE A 98 15.98 3.23 -2.95
C ILE A 98 16.70 3.77 -1.71
N VAL A 99 16.66 5.08 -1.51
CA VAL A 99 17.32 5.77 -0.39
C VAL A 99 16.24 6.33 0.53
N ASP A 100 16.47 6.24 1.84
CA ASP A 100 15.61 6.82 2.88
C ASP A 100 15.61 8.35 2.77
N GLY A 101 14.50 8.89 2.28
CA GLY A 101 14.28 10.29 2.02
C GLY A 101 13.28 10.93 2.99
N TYR A 102 12.80 12.12 2.63
CA TYR A 102 11.69 12.73 3.35
C TYR A 102 10.36 12.16 2.84
N GLY A 103 9.61 11.49 3.71
CA GLY A 103 8.31 10.90 3.39
C GLY A 103 8.42 9.47 2.89
N ALA A 104 7.47 9.03 2.07
CA ALA A 104 7.48 7.69 1.48
C ALA A 104 8.41 7.63 0.25
N ASP A 105 9.31 6.64 0.20
CA ASP A 105 10.30 6.50 -0.87
C ASP A 105 9.85 5.57 -2.02
N PHE A 106 8.81 4.78 -1.79
CA PHE A 106 8.18 3.93 -2.80
C PHE A 106 6.69 3.78 -2.53
N ALA A 107 5.94 3.43 -3.57
CA ALA A 107 4.51 3.16 -3.51
C ALA A 107 4.22 1.78 -4.09
N VAL A 108 3.27 1.08 -3.49
CA VAL A 108 2.73 -0.19 -4.00
C VAL A 108 1.30 0.09 -4.45
N PHE A 109 1.00 -0.24 -5.70
CA PHE A 109 -0.32 -0.06 -6.28
C PHE A 109 -1.04 -1.40 -6.31
N GLU A 110 -2.24 -1.43 -5.71
CA GLU A 110 -3.16 -2.56 -5.79
C GLU A 110 -4.09 -2.43 -7.00
N ASN A 111 -4.81 -3.52 -7.29
CA ASN A 111 -5.84 -3.53 -8.32
C ASN A 111 -7.22 -3.25 -7.68
N ALA A 112 -7.43 -2.01 -7.29
CA ALA A 112 -8.66 -1.58 -6.61
C ALA A 112 -9.87 -1.54 -7.56
N PHE A 113 -11.05 -1.88 -7.03
CA PHE A 113 -12.34 -1.71 -7.73
C PHE A 113 -13.13 -0.48 -7.24
N ALA A 114 -12.74 0.07 -6.10
CA ALA A 114 -13.32 1.26 -5.47
C ALA A 114 -12.27 1.93 -4.56
N PRO A 115 -12.36 3.25 -4.27
CA PRO A 115 -11.41 3.96 -3.40
C PRO A 115 -11.24 3.38 -2.00
N GLU A 116 -12.25 2.72 -1.48
CA GLU A 116 -12.31 2.09 -0.15
C GLU A 116 -11.92 0.60 -0.15
N PHE A 117 -11.62 0.03 -1.31
CA PHE A 117 -11.10 -1.34 -1.38
C PHE A 117 -9.70 -1.40 -0.76
N LEU A 118 -9.40 -2.49 -0.04
CA LEU A 118 -8.10 -2.71 0.59
C LEU A 118 -7.67 -4.17 0.34
N GLU A 119 -6.58 -4.35 -0.40
CA GLU A 119 -5.84 -5.61 -0.47
C GLU A 119 -4.56 -5.48 0.36
N LEU A 120 -4.58 -6.05 1.55
CA LEU A 120 -3.51 -5.85 2.53
C LEU A 120 -2.35 -6.82 2.30
N ALA A 121 -1.12 -6.30 2.43
CA ALA A 121 0.11 -7.07 2.40
C ALA A 121 1.10 -6.53 3.44
N PHE A 122 2.04 -7.37 3.87
CA PHE A 122 3.22 -6.90 4.57
C PHE A 122 4.25 -6.40 3.57
N VAL A 123 4.94 -5.32 3.93
CA VAL A 123 6.01 -4.74 3.13
C VAL A 123 7.31 -4.84 3.91
N GLU A 124 8.33 -5.38 3.25
CA GLU A 124 9.66 -5.58 3.81
C GLU A 124 10.71 -5.09 2.80
N VAL A 125 11.81 -4.53 3.31
CA VAL A 125 12.93 -4.02 2.49
C VAL A 125 14.23 -4.71 2.85
N SER A 126 15.12 -4.86 1.88
CA SER A 126 16.43 -5.48 2.03
C SER A 126 17.49 -4.72 1.23
N SER A 127 18.70 -4.61 1.79
CA SER A 127 19.87 -4.03 1.14
C SER A 127 20.85 -5.09 0.59
N ASP A 128 20.72 -6.35 1.01
CA ASP A 128 21.61 -7.46 0.63
C ASP A 128 20.87 -8.63 -0.06
N GLY A 129 19.54 -8.55 -0.16
CA GLY A 129 18.69 -9.59 -0.73
C GLY A 129 18.52 -10.82 0.16
N VAL A 130 19.04 -10.80 1.38
CA VAL A 130 19.01 -11.93 2.33
C VAL A 130 18.29 -11.55 3.61
N ASN A 131 18.58 -10.37 4.16
CA ASN A 131 17.98 -9.85 5.38
C ASN A 131 16.89 -8.83 5.05
N PHE A 132 15.66 -9.11 5.49
CA PHE A 132 14.50 -8.26 5.23
C PHE A 132 13.98 -7.62 6.53
N PHE A 133 13.63 -6.34 6.45
CA PHE A 133 13.11 -5.55 7.56
C PHE A 133 11.70 -5.08 7.25
N ARG A 134 10.75 -5.46 8.10
CA ARG A 134 9.33 -5.17 7.92
C ARG A 134 8.95 -3.78 8.41
N PHE A 135 8.18 -3.05 7.60
CA PHE A 135 7.53 -1.83 8.05
C PHE A 135 6.37 -2.15 9.01
N PRO A 136 6.09 -1.30 10.02
CA PRO A 136 4.88 -1.43 10.82
C PRO A 136 3.64 -1.49 9.92
N ALA A 137 2.85 -2.54 10.05
CA ALA A 137 1.61 -2.71 9.29
C ALA A 137 0.42 -2.33 10.15
N ILE A 138 -0.22 -1.20 9.83
CA ILE A 138 -1.43 -0.71 10.47
C ILE A 138 -2.49 -0.47 9.41
N SER A 139 -3.71 -0.95 9.65
CA SER A 139 -4.86 -0.75 8.78
C SER A 139 -6.11 -0.54 9.63
N TYR A 140 -7.05 0.24 9.13
CA TYR A 140 -8.39 0.37 9.70
C TYR A 140 -9.41 -0.04 8.64
N ILE A 141 -10.23 -1.03 8.99
CA ILE A 141 -11.30 -1.60 8.16
C ILE A 141 -12.63 -1.14 8.77
#